data_AF-A0A7G7MNY5-F1
#
_entry.id   AF-A0A7G7MNY5-F1
#
_cell.length_a   1.000
_cell.length_b   1.000
_cell.length_c   1.000
_cell.angle_alpha   90.00
_cell.angle_beta   90.00
_cell.angle_gamma   90.00
#
_symmetry.space_group_name_H-M   'P 1'
#
loop_
_entity.id
_entity.type
_entity.pdbx_description
1 polymer ?
#
loop_
_entity_poly.entity_id
_entity_poly.type
_entity_poly.pdbx_seq_one_letter_code
_entity_poly.pdbx_strand_id
1 'polypeptide(L)'
;MRDDCPGCGTGDGPPVPSAACAERALVVAEREFSDPAYFAVHRITVAAYTLQHPASSSGHAVAVHLAALRGAVERGLEGDALGRHVRWASDALRRRPTGPLVPPARRGALTIVDVVAARDAAGHCALVRRWAAQVWEAWRPVADVAQV
;
A
#
# COMPACT_ATOMS: atom_id res chain seq x y z
N MET A 1 -13.47 -14.73 13.30
CA MET A 1 -13.93 -14.74 11.89
C MET A 1 -13.10 -13.69 11.18
N ARG A 2 -12.37 -14.04 10.11
CA ARG A 2 -11.66 -13.04 9.30
C ARG A 2 -12.78 -12.27 8.59
N ASP A 3 -12.90 -10.97 8.83
CA ASP A 3 -13.82 -10.16 8.04
C ASP A 3 -13.23 -10.07 6.64
N ASP A 4 -13.76 -10.89 5.74
CA ASP A 4 -13.29 -10.98 4.37
C ASP A 4 -13.84 -9.77 3.60
N CYS A 5 -13.10 -8.66 3.62
CA CYS A 5 -13.34 -7.55 2.72
C CYS A 5 -13.12 -8.04 1.27
N PRO A 6 -14.16 -8.05 0.41
CA PRO A 6 -14.03 -8.55 -0.96
C PRO A 6 -13.05 -7.73 -1.81
N GLY A 7 -12.83 -6.46 -1.44
CA GLY A 7 -11.97 -5.53 -2.16
C GLY A 7 -10.49 -5.56 -1.77
N CYS A 8 -10.09 -6.26 -0.70
CA CYS A 8 -8.69 -6.34 -0.27
C CYS A 8 -7.78 -7.11 -1.25
N GLY A 9 -8.33 -7.66 -2.34
CA GLY A 9 -7.56 -8.37 -3.36
C GLY A 9 -7.27 -9.83 -3.04
N THR A 10 -8.05 -10.42 -2.12
CA THR A 10 -8.09 -11.85 -1.82
C THR A 10 -9.31 -12.57 -2.44
N GLY A 11 -10.25 -11.82 -3.03
CA GLY A 11 -11.44 -12.34 -3.72
C GLY A 11 -11.87 -11.48 -4.91
N ASP A 12 -12.98 -11.84 -5.55
CA ASP A 12 -13.44 -11.26 -6.83
C ASP A 12 -14.30 -9.98 -6.69
N GLY A 13 -14.30 -9.36 -5.50
CA GLY A 13 -15.07 -8.14 -5.25
C GLY A 13 -14.46 -6.90 -5.92
N PRO A 14 -15.25 -5.81 -6.07
CA PRO A 14 -14.72 -4.55 -6.57
C PRO A 14 -13.55 -4.09 -5.68
N PRO A 15 -12.48 -3.51 -6.24
CA PRO A 15 -11.28 -3.13 -5.50
C PRO A 15 -11.47 -1.83 -4.70
N VAL A 16 -12.51 -1.80 -3.86
CA VAL A 16 -12.91 -0.75 -2.93
C VAL A 16 -13.02 -1.34 -1.51
N PRO A 17 -12.70 -0.60 -0.44
CA PRO A 17 -12.76 -1.15 0.89
C PRO A 17 -14.20 -1.27 1.40
N SER A 18 -14.51 -2.31 2.17
CA SER A 18 -15.72 -2.34 2.99
C SER A 18 -15.61 -1.34 4.15
N ALA A 19 -16.74 -0.97 4.78
CA ALA A 19 -16.74 -0.09 5.95
C ALA A 19 -15.84 -0.64 7.08
N ALA A 20 -15.99 -1.91 7.42
CA ALA A 20 -15.18 -2.58 8.44
C ALA A 20 -13.69 -2.69 8.04
N CYS A 21 -13.35 -2.67 6.76
CA CYS A 21 -11.96 -2.59 6.30
C CYS A 21 -11.40 -1.19 6.50
N ALA A 22 -12.18 -0.16 6.15
CA ALA A 22 -11.81 1.24 6.33
C ALA A 22 -11.62 1.60 7.81
N GLU A 23 -12.50 1.13 8.70
CA GLU A 23 -12.36 1.31 10.15
C GLU A 23 -11.04 0.73 10.68
N ARG A 24 -10.64 -0.46 10.21
CA ARG A 24 -9.34 -1.04 10.59
C ARG A 24 -8.16 -0.23 10.10
N ALA A 25 -8.26 0.37 8.91
CA ALA A 25 -7.24 1.27 8.41
C ALA A 25 -7.11 2.52 9.30
N LEU A 26 -8.23 3.05 9.81
CA LEU A 26 -8.21 4.15 10.78
C LEU A 26 -7.58 3.74 12.11
N VAL A 27 -7.92 2.56 12.65
CA VAL A 27 -7.29 2.03 13.88
C VAL A 27 -5.78 1.87 13.71
N VAL A 28 -5.32 1.37 12.56
CA VAL A 28 -3.90 1.26 12.25
C VAL A 28 -3.25 2.64 12.15
N ALA A 29 -3.88 3.60 11.46
CA ALA A 29 -3.36 4.95 11.35
C ALA A 29 -3.27 5.63 12.72
N GLU A 30 -4.28 5.50 13.58
CA GLU A 30 -4.27 6.04 14.94
C GLU A 30 -3.08 5.52 15.76
N ARG A 31 -2.82 4.21 15.72
CA ARG A 31 -1.64 3.61 16.37
C ARG A 31 -0.34 4.19 15.81
N GLU A 32 -0.23 4.30 14.49
CA GLU A 32 0.94 4.86 13.84
C GLU A 32 1.17 6.33 14.23
N PHE A 33 0.14 7.16 14.34
CA PHE A 33 0.28 8.55 14.79
C PHE A 33 0.54 8.70 16.29
N SER A 34 0.20 7.70 17.09
CA SER A 34 0.34 7.75 18.56
C SER A 34 1.77 7.44 19.04
N ASP A 35 2.58 6.74 18.25
CA ASP A 35 3.93 6.32 18.63
C ASP A 35 4.89 6.33 17.42
N PRO A 36 6.01 7.08 17.47
CA PRO A 36 7.01 7.11 16.41
C PRO A 36 7.55 5.74 15.97
N ALA A 37 7.60 4.75 16.87
CA ALA A 37 8.04 3.40 16.54
C ALA A 37 7.07 2.69 15.58
N TYR A 38 5.77 2.95 15.69
CA TYR A 38 4.77 2.50 14.71
C TYR A 38 4.77 3.39 13.46
N PHE A 39 4.91 4.71 13.64
CA PHE A 39 4.89 5.68 12.54
C PHE A 39 5.96 5.43 11.47
N ALA A 40 7.07 4.78 11.84
CA ALA A 40 8.20 4.47 10.96
C ALA A 40 7.81 3.84 9.61
N VAL A 41 6.68 3.11 9.57
CA VAL A 41 6.17 2.43 8.36
C VAL A 41 4.90 3.03 7.79
N HIS A 42 4.36 4.12 8.35
CA HIS A 42 3.07 4.71 7.95
C HIS A 42 2.95 4.94 6.44
N ARG A 43 4.01 5.46 5.82
CA ARG A 43 4.02 5.71 4.38
C ARG A 43 3.93 4.43 3.53
N ILE A 44 4.44 3.32 4.04
CA ILE A 44 4.37 1.99 3.43
C ILE A 44 2.96 1.42 3.63
N THR A 45 2.39 1.57 4.84
CA THR A 45 0.99 1.20 5.16
C THR A 45 0.01 1.83 4.19
N VAL A 46 0.07 3.16 4.01
CA VAL A 46 -0.81 3.88 3.09
C VAL A 46 -0.65 3.38 1.65
N ALA A 47 0.58 3.18 1.18
CA ALA A 47 0.82 2.69 -0.18
C ALA A 47 0.27 1.27 -0.40
N ALA A 48 0.48 0.35 0.54
CA ALA A 48 -0.05 -1.00 0.47
C ALA A 48 -1.59 -1.01 0.49
N TYR A 49 -2.20 -0.20 1.37
CA TYR A 49 -3.66 -0.11 1.48
C TYR A 49 -4.31 0.46 0.20
N THR A 50 -3.76 1.56 -0.34
CA THR A 50 -4.25 2.16 -1.59
C THR A 50 -4.12 1.20 -2.75
N LEU A 51 -3.02 0.47 -2.85
CA LEU A 51 -2.80 -0.50 -3.92
C LEU A 51 -3.60 -1.78 -3.76
N GLN A 52 -4.14 -2.09 -2.58
CA GLN A 52 -5.18 -3.12 -2.44
C GLN A 52 -6.57 -2.62 -2.85
N HIS A 53 -6.83 -1.31 -2.72
CA HIS A 53 -8.12 -0.69 -3.02
C HIS A 53 -8.02 0.43 -4.09
N PRO A 54 -7.45 0.16 -5.28
CA PRO A 54 -7.14 1.19 -6.27
C PRO A 54 -8.37 1.93 -6.82
N ALA A 55 -9.58 1.35 -6.79
CA ALA A 55 -10.77 2.02 -7.32
C ALA A 55 -11.25 3.19 -6.45
N SER A 56 -10.74 3.31 -5.21
CA SER A 56 -10.98 4.46 -4.34
C SER A 56 -9.96 5.59 -4.54
N SER A 57 -9.12 5.52 -5.58
CA SER A 57 -8.03 6.46 -5.84
C SER A 57 -7.93 6.82 -7.33
N SER A 58 -7.35 7.99 -7.61
CA SER A 58 -7.05 8.38 -8.99
C SER A 58 -5.90 7.52 -9.56
N GLY A 59 -5.83 7.39 -10.89
CA GLY A 59 -4.71 6.70 -11.54
C GLY A 59 -3.34 7.30 -11.20
N HIS A 60 -3.26 8.62 -11.02
CA HIS A 60 -2.06 9.31 -10.55
C HIS A 60 -1.65 8.86 -9.14
N ALA A 61 -2.61 8.79 -8.21
CA ALA A 61 -2.34 8.34 -6.86
C ALA A 61 -1.86 6.88 -6.85
N VAL A 62 -2.51 6.00 -7.63
CA VAL A 62 -2.08 4.60 -7.79
C VAL A 62 -0.64 4.53 -8.30
N ALA A 63 -0.28 5.28 -9.34
CA ALA A 63 1.08 5.30 -9.88
C ALA A 63 2.12 5.80 -8.85
N VAL A 64 1.79 6.83 -8.07
CA VAL A 64 2.68 7.32 -6.98
C VAL A 64 2.87 6.27 -5.89
N HIS A 65 1.81 5.55 -5.51
CA HIS A 65 1.92 4.48 -4.52
C HIS A 65 2.65 3.24 -5.06
N LEU A 66 2.60 2.96 -6.36
CA LEU A 66 3.48 1.95 -6.99
C LEU A 66 4.94 2.34 -6.87
N ALA A 67 5.29 3.58 -7.23
CA ALA A 67 6.66 4.08 -7.08
C ALA A 67 7.12 4.05 -5.61
N ALA A 68 6.20 4.28 -4.66
CA ALA A 68 6.46 4.14 -3.24
C ALA A 68 6.84 2.70 -2.85
N LEU A 69 6.02 1.72 -3.22
CA LEU A 69 6.29 0.32 -2.88
C LEU A 69 7.54 -0.20 -3.58
N ARG A 70 7.75 0.17 -4.85
CA ARG A 70 8.99 -0.13 -5.57
C ARG A 70 10.22 0.37 -4.81
N GLY A 71 10.20 1.64 -4.41
CA GLY A 71 11.30 2.24 -3.65
C GLY A 71 11.53 1.57 -2.29
N ALA A 72 10.46 1.22 -1.58
CA ALA A 72 10.57 0.55 -0.28
C ALA A 72 11.08 -0.90 -0.42
N VAL A 73 10.54 -1.67 -1.37
CA VAL A 73 10.80 -3.11 -1.51
C VAL A 73 12.11 -3.38 -2.25
N GLU A 74 12.35 -2.74 -3.40
CA GLU A 74 13.52 -3.04 -4.23
C GLU A 74 14.78 -2.33 -3.76
N ARG A 75 14.63 -1.16 -3.12
CA ARG A 75 15.76 -0.28 -2.76
C ARG A 75 15.91 -0.08 -1.25
N GLY A 76 15.03 -0.68 -0.45
CA GLY A 76 15.07 -0.55 1.01
C GLY A 76 14.88 0.88 1.50
N LEU A 77 14.23 1.76 0.71
CA LEU A 77 14.03 3.14 1.13
C LEU A 77 13.02 3.18 2.28
N GLU A 78 13.35 3.91 3.35
CA GLU A 78 12.45 4.15 4.48
C GLU A 78 12.46 5.63 4.89
N GLY A 79 11.53 6.01 5.80
CA GLY A 79 11.44 7.35 6.40
C GLY A 79 11.55 8.50 5.38
N ASP A 80 12.46 9.44 5.65
CA ASP A 80 12.66 10.62 4.82
C ASP A 80 13.18 10.32 3.41
N ALA A 81 14.03 9.30 3.25
CA ALA A 81 14.55 8.90 1.94
C ALA A 81 13.41 8.41 1.05
N LEU A 82 12.54 7.58 1.61
CA LEU A 82 11.31 7.12 0.98
C LEU A 82 10.40 8.32 0.69
N GLY A 83 10.21 9.26 1.63
CA GLY A 83 9.44 10.49 1.42
C GLY A 83 9.94 11.35 0.25
N ARG A 84 11.25 11.57 0.12
CA ARG A 84 11.86 12.28 -1.02
C ARG A 84 11.63 11.57 -2.34
N HIS A 85 11.78 10.25 -2.36
CA HIS A 85 11.53 9.43 -3.56
C HIS A 85 10.10 9.58 -4.07
N VAL A 86 9.09 9.56 -3.17
CA VAL A 86 7.70 9.75 -3.60
C VAL A 86 7.40 11.14 -4.11
N ARG A 87 7.98 12.19 -3.50
CA ARG A 87 7.83 13.55 -4.02
C ARG A 87 8.39 13.65 -5.45
N TRP A 88 9.62 13.17 -5.65
CA TRP A 88 10.24 13.11 -6.96
C TRP A 88 9.40 12.31 -7.98
N ALA A 89 8.90 11.14 -7.59
CA ALA A 89 8.08 10.29 -8.46
C ALA A 89 6.75 10.96 -8.83
N SER A 90 6.07 11.59 -7.87
CA SER A 90 4.85 12.36 -8.12
C SER A 90 5.09 13.49 -9.13
N ASP A 91 6.18 14.23 -9.01
CA ASP A 91 6.51 15.30 -9.94
C ASP A 91 6.85 14.76 -11.34
N ALA A 92 7.55 13.63 -11.42
CA ALA A 92 7.85 12.96 -12.67
C ALA A 92 6.57 12.48 -13.38
N LEU A 93 5.65 11.85 -12.63
CA LEU A 93 4.37 11.35 -13.14
C LEU A 93 3.41 12.47 -13.58
N ARG A 94 3.47 13.65 -12.96
CA ARG A 94 2.73 14.83 -13.45
C ARG A 94 3.23 15.31 -14.82
N ARG A 95 4.55 15.24 -15.05
CA ARG A 95 5.16 15.63 -16.33
C ARG A 95 4.99 14.57 -17.41
N ARG A 96 4.95 13.30 -17.02
CA ARG A 96 4.78 12.15 -17.90
C ARG A 96 3.78 11.17 -17.27
N PRO A 97 2.47 11.42 -17.45
CA PRO A 97 1.44 10.55 -16.89
C PRO A 97 1.54 9.15 -17.44
N THR A 98 1.26 8.17 -16.59
CA THR A 98 1.12 6.78 -17.02
C THR A 98 -0.21 6.61 -17.77
N GLY A 99 -0.26 5.64 -18.67
CA GLY A 99 -1.53 5.14 -19.19
C GLY A 99 -2.41 4.52 -18.10
N PRO A 100 -3.62 4.07 -18.45
CA PRO A 100 -4.49 3.37 -17.51
C PRO A 100 -3.80 2.17 -16.87
N LEU A 101 -3.80 2.12 -15.53
CA LEU A 101 -3.27 0.99 -14.78
C LEU A 101 -4.41 0.02 -14.48
N VAL A 102 -4.32 -1.19 -15.01
CA VAL A 102 -5.29 -2.26 -14.71
C VAL A 102 -4.81 -3.00 -13.47
N PRO A 103 -5.56 -2.98 -12.35
CA PRO A 103 -5.15 -3.69 -11.15
C PRO A 103 -5.07 -5.20 -11.38
N PRO A 104 -4.10 -5.90 -10.79
CA PRO A 104 -4.07 -7.35 -10.81
C PRO A 104 -5.27 -7.90 -10.01
N ALA A 105 -5.77 -9.07 -10.43
CA ALA A 105 -6.92 -9.72 -9.80
C ALA A 105 -6.65 -10.00 -8.30
N ARG A 106 -5.44 -10.46 -7.97
CA ARG A 106 -4.95 -10.63 -6.61
C ARG A 106 -3.93 -9.57 -6.26
N ARG A 107 -3.99 -9.01 -5.04
CA ARG A 107 -3.16 -7.88 -4.58
C ARG A 107 -2.47 -8.17 -3.24
N GLY A 108 -2.04 -9.42 -3.06
CA GLY A 108 -1.41 -9.92 -1.83
C GLY A 108 -2.36 -10.74 -0.95
N ALA A 109 -1.77 -11.55 -0.06
CA ALA A 109 -2.51 -12.43 0.86
C ALA A 109 -2.67 -11.84 2.26
N LEU A 110 -1.69 -11.03 2.68
CA LEU A 110 -1.78 -10.16 3.84
C LEU A 110 -2.65 -8.95 3.52
N THR A 111 -3.42 -8.51 4.50
CA THR A 111 -4.27 -7.32 4.41
C THR A 111 -4.18 -6.50 5.69
N ILE A 112 -4.91 -5.40 5.76
CA ILE A 112 -5.03 -4.58 6.96
C ILE A 112 -5.54 -5.38 8.18
N VAL A 113 -6.29 -6.47 7.96
CA VAL A 113 -6.77 -7.37 9.02
C VAL A 113 -5.62 -8.08 9.72
N ASP A 114 -4.56 -8.41 8.98
CA ASP A 114 -3.37 -9.04 9.56
C ASP A 114 -2.53 -8.01 10.33
N VAL A 115 -2.41 -6.79 9.79
CA VAL A 115 -1.65 -5.69 10.40
C VAL A 115 -2.25 -5.24 11.73
N VAL A 116 -3.58 -5.08 11.81
CA VAL A 116 -4.25 -4.63 13.04
C VAL A 116 -4.09 -5.61 14.21
N ALA A 117 -3.76 -6.88 13.93
CA ALA A 117 -3.50 -7.91 14.93
C ALA A 117 -2.08 -7.87 15.53
N ALA A 118 -1.21 -6.96 15.05
CA ALA A 118 0.11 -6.75 15.64
C ALA A 118 0.01 -6.36 17.13
N ARG A 119 0.88 -6.95 17.95
CA ARG A 119 0.89 -6.75 19.42
C ARG A 119 1.85 -5.66 19.89
N ASP A 120 2.85 -5.34 19.06
CA ASP A 120 3.90 -4.37 19.35
C ASP A 120 4.37 -3.69 18.06
N ALA A 121 5.16 -2.62 18.20
CA ALA A 121 5.67 -1.83 17.09
C ALA A 121 6.56 -2.65 16.14
N ALA A 122 7.39 -3.55 16.67
CA ALA A 122 8.29 -4.37 15.86
C ALA A 122 7.50 -5.34 14.95
N GLY A 123 6.51 -6.03 15.52
CA GLY A 123 5.59 -6.92 14.81
C GLY A 123 4.73 -6.16 13.80
N HIS A 124 4.25 -4.97 14.15
CA HIS A 124 3.52 -4.08 13.23
C HIS A 124 4.37 -3.74 12.01
N CYS A 125 5.58 -3.22 12.24
CA CYS A 125 6.51 -2.84 11.19
C CYS A 125 6.92 -4.04 10.31
N ALA A 126 7.12 -5.23 10.90
CA ALA A 126 7.41 -6.44 10.14
C ALA A 126 6.23 -6.88 9.26
N LEU A 127 5.00 -6.83 9.78
CA LEU A 127 3.79 -7.17 9.02
C LEU A 127 3.55 -6.19 7.87
N VAL A 128 3.69 -4.88 8.10
CA VAL A 128 3.54 -3.86 7.05
C VAL A 128 4.55 -4.07 5.93
N ARG A 129 5.83 -4.32 6.24
CA ARG A 129 6.84 -4.58 5.21
C ARG A 129 6.55 -5.85 4.40
N ARG A 130 6.13 -6.93 5.07
CA ARG A 130 5.73 -8.18 4.38
C ARG A 130 4.50 -7.98 3.51
N TRP A 131 3.52 -7.22 4.00
CA TRP A 131 2.31 -6.88 3.28
C TRP A 131 2.65 -6.07 2.02
N ALA A 132 3.46 -5.02 2.16
CA ALA A 132 3.96 -4.21 1.05
C ALA A 132 4.71 -5.01 0.00
N ALA A 133 5.57 -5.96 0.40
CA ALA A 133 6.26 -6.83 -0.53
C ALA A 133 5.29 -7.69 -1.34
N GLN A 134 4.24 -8.26 -0.72
CA GLN A 134 3.23 -9.04 -1.44
C GLN A 134 2.40 -8.20 -2.41
N VAL A 135 2.02 -6.98 -1.99
CA VAL A 135 1.30 -6.04 -2.86
C VAL A 135 2.20 -5.64 -4.04
N TRP A 136 3.48 -5.34 -3.81
CA TRP A 136 4.44 -5.03 -4.86
C TRP A 136 4.57 -6.16 -5.87
N GLU A 137 4.82 -7.39 -5.41
CA GLU A 137 4.98 -8.55 -6.30
C GLU A 137 3.74 -8.78 -7.18
N ALA A 138 2.55 -8.55 -6.65
CA ALA A 138 1.32 -8.63 -7.42
C ALA A 138 1.22 -7.55 -8.53
N TRP A 139 1.68 -6.34 -8.24
CA TRP A 139 1.60 -5.19 -9.15
C TRP A 139 2.79 -5.06 -10.10
N ARG A 140 3.95 -5.68 -9.81
CA ARG A 140 5.18 -5.56 -10.58
C ARG A 140 4.98 -5.75 -12.10
N PRO A 141 4.22 -6.75 -12.60
CA PRO A 141 3.99 -6.90 -14.04
C PRO A 141 3.30 -5.69 -14.69
N VAL A 142 2.39 -5.04 -13.96
CA VAL A 142 1.68 -3.83 -14.43
C VAL A 142 2.62 -2.62 -14.38
N ALA A 143 3.41 -2.49 -13.30
CA ALA A 143 4.35 -1.40 -13.11
C ALA A 143 5.47 -1.39 -14.15
N ASP A 144 6.01 -2.56 -14.51
CA ASP A 144 7.07 -2.70 -15.53
C ASP A 144 6.59 -2.23 -16.91
N VAL A 145 5.38 -2.62 -17.31
CA VAL A 145 4.77 -2.18 -18.57
C VAL A 145 4.49 -0.68 -18.57
N ALA A 146 4.05 -0.14 -17.42
CA ALA A 146 3.77 1.28 -17.26
C ALA A 146 5.03 2.14 -17.02
N GLN A 147 6.20 1.52 -16.86
CA GLN A 147 7.48 2.15 -16.53
C GLN A 147 7.44 3.00 -15.24
N VAL A 148 6.76 2.49 -14.20
CA VAL A 148 6.61 3.12 -12.87
C VAL A 148 7.57 2.51 -11.85
#